data_AF-A0A402B2A6-F1
#
_entry.id   AF-A0A402B2A6-F1
#
_cell.length_a   1.000
_cell.length_b   1.000
_cell.length_c   1.000
_cell.angle_alpha   90.00
_cell.angle_beta   90.00
_cell.angle_gamma   90.00
#
_symmetry.space_group_name_H-M   'P 1'
#
loop_
_entity.id
_entity.type
_entity.pdbx_description
1 polymer ?
#
loop_
_entity_poly.entity_id
_entity_poly.type
_entity_poly.pdbx_seq_one_letter_code
_entity_poly.pdbx_strand_id
1 'polypeptide(L)'
;MREDETEEQEAFSDDPAQGTQDTEDTNASVQAEHIDTSVLGTNYGSVVNNNGLSLNDTIKVFQMMMLNYHPGHPFDPSALSQAFTTNQTYERKKYAAAMAEQEFQDGIFENEISIKDAPGAADPNAMPADIDDWYYDSLDEYERYYVITVAMLQGSPASEITKKARELYHSMSNGEVLSARSASRLRKRTYTLVQEGGDPRIFWQNPELGPRILHFIAEESVEWPGSQPGQSFIDMLQSWPEGLNGENSRRSARALGSILAYQNINQLWRVANTWADRKTARDWRTAASLLAGAYETNVSKTQSKNTDALVDSLLRLLSQWTERWIQSTNPRVGCAAAYTYGLIGRHLPLKALQGLEQLQNIPQRNVTHRAINNVDAFPSELASAIVSAYVTISLAGHIRSVLDALATQAEQLTHHHQPSTKISSYLQEKRQREVVLNIIFDAFFLIAASSLSTSNPTINIPYNIHQSLPEQPTLPDRNKQDTLLSGILAINENQWRQNLSILLCAAIIEGKSKPAIDLLHQWASIILSQSNDQSEELYTHFVEFMVNLGKMLQCWQHDQPDKSGHYALALQAYENRLTSWLQEGGGQSKSIGMLARHILQQADW
;
A
#
# COMPACT_ATOMS: atom_id res chain seq x y z
N MET A 1 -28.33 -78.74 6.08
CA MET A 1 -29.17 -77.55 5.87
C MET A 1 -29.05 -76.69 7.11
N ARG A 2 -28.30 -75.60 7.16
CA ARG A 2 -27.34 -74.89 6.30
C ARG A 2 -26.48 -74.17 7.36
N GLU A 3 -25.18 -74.46 7.46
CA GLU A 3 -24.08 -73.73 6.79
C GLU A 3 -24.10 -72.24 7.21
N ASP A 4 -23.22 -71.86 8.15
CA ASP A 4 -21.81 -71.44 7.96
C ASP A 4 -21.78 -70.04 7.31
N GLU A 5 -21.05 -69.04 7.82
CA GLU A 5 -19.57 -68.92 7.88
C GLU A 5 -19.20 -67.85 8.96
N THR A 6 -18.39 -68.17 9.99
CA THR A 6 -16.91 -67.97 10.14
C THR A 6 -16.45 -66.50 10.07
N GLU A 7 -15.95 -65.94 11.18
CA GLU A 7 -14.52 -65.77 11.57
C GLU A 7 -13.83 -64.67 10.73
N GLU A 8 -13.11 -63.69 11.28
CA GLU A 8 -11.90 -63.84 12.09
C GLU A 8 -11.75 -62.75 13.18
N GLN A 9 -11.44 -63.22 14.38
CA GLN A 9 -10.58 -62.51 15.32
C GLN A 9 -9.14 -62.75 14.89
N GLU A 10 -8.29 -61.73 14.90
CA GLU A 10 -6.91 -61.89 15.38
C GLU A 10 -6.52 -60.66 16.20
N ALA A 11 -5.84 -60.96 17.29
CA ALA A 11 -5.59 -60.15 18.45
C ALA A 11 -4.12 -60.31 18.86
N PHE A 12 -3.73 -59.51 19.86
CA PHE A 12 -2.48 -59.58 20.65
C PHE A 12 -1.20 -59.08 19.95
N SER A 13 -0.21 -58.50 20.62
CA SER A 13 -0.04 -57.85 21.93
C SER A 13 1.44 -57.42 22.01
N ASP A 14 1.77 -56.69 23.07
CA ASP A 14 3.07 -56.64 23.74
C ASP A 14 4.13 -55.60 23.30
N ASP A 15 4.20 -54.55 24.13
CA ASP A 15 5.44 -53.93 24.66
C ASP A 15 6.43 -54.98 25.20
N PRO A 16 7.72 -54.68 25.53
CA PRO A 16 8.48 -53.42 25.44
C PRO A 16 9.93 -53.59 24.90
N ALA A 17 10.66 -52.50 24.62
CA ALA A 17 12.08 -52.33 25.00
C ALA A 17 12.70 -51.00 24.51
N GLN A 18 13.55 -50.48 25.38
CA GLN A 18 14.44 -49.33 25.21
C GLN A 18 15.39 -49.49 24.00
N GLY A 19 15.65 -48.37 23.31
CA GLY A 19 16.70 -48.26 22.32
C GLY A 19 16.86 -46.82 21.84
N THR A 20 17.80 -46.09 22.45
CA THR A 20 18.36 -44.84 21.95
C THR A 20 18.92 -45.02 20.55
N GLN A 21 18.50 -44.19 19.59
CA GLN A 21 19.38 -43.71 18.53
C GLN A 21 18.78 -42.49 17.82
N ASP A 22 19.63 -41.48 17.69
CA ASP A 22 19.44 -40.24 16.96
C ASP A 22 18.99 -40.48 15.51
N THR A 23 17.91 -39.83 15.11
CA THR A 23 17.69 -39.45 13.71
C THR A 23 17.15 -38.04 13.70
N GLU A 24 17.98 -37.16 13.15
CA GLU A 24 17.69 -35.77 12.81
C GLU A 24 16.40 -35.69 11.97
N ASP A 25 15.32 -35.20 12.58
CA ASP A 25 14.22 -34.64 11.82
C ASP A 25 14.68 -33.28 11.28
N THR A 26 15.08 -33.30 10.02
CA THR A 26 15.27 -32.11 9.19
C THR A 26 13.95 -31.34 9.14
N ASN A 27 13.79 -30.40 10.07
CA ASN A 27 12.91 -29.26 9.89
C ASN A 27 13.32 -28.57 8.60
N ALA A 28 12.56 -28.79 7.52
CA ALA A 28 12.56 -27.93 6.35
C ALA A 28 11.96 -26.58 6.76
N SER A 29 12.73 -25.81 7.53
CA SER A 29 12.51 -24.38 7.66
C SER A 29 12.73 -23.79 6.27
N VAL A 30 11.67 -23.24 5.68
CA VAL A 30 11.81 -22.29 4.58
C VAL A 30 12.45 -21.05 5.19
N GLN A 31 13.79 -21.03 5.21
CA GLN A 31 14.54 -19.80 5.35
C GLN A 31 14.27 -19.00 4.09
N ALA A 32 13.27 -18.12 4.14
CA ALA A 32 13.26 -16.97 3.26
C ALA A 32 14.56 -16.22 3.57
N GLU A 33 15.46 -16.16 2.59
CA GLU A 33 16.63 -15.30 2.66
C GLU A 33 16.14 -13.92 3.11
N HIS A 34 16.65 -13.53 4.27
CA HIS A 34 16.46 -12.22 4.85
C HIS A 34 16.98 -11.20 3.82
N ILE A 35 16.08 -10.63 3.02
CA ILE A 35 16.41 -9.45 2.24
C ILE A 35 16.63 -8.37 3.29
N ASP A 36 17.90 -8.05 3.48
CA ASP A 36 18.38 -7.01 4.38
C ASP A 36 17.99 -5.65 3.77
N THR A 37 16.70 -5.31 3.77
CA THR A 37 16.23 -3.93 3.55
C THR A 37 16.50 -3.12 4.81
N SER A 38 17.75 -3.16 5.30
CA SER A 38 18.21 -2.25 6.31
C SER A 38 18.47 -0.91 5.60
N VAL A 39 17.54 0.01 5.77
CA VAL A 39 17.81 1.44 5.59
C VAL A 39 18.63 1.90 6.81
N LEU A 40 19.80 1.28 7.03
CA LEU A 40 20.72 1.62 8.11
C LEU A 40 21.90 2.38 7.51
N GLY A 41 21.74 3.70 7.45
CA GLY A 41 22.88 4.61 7.41
C GLY A 41 23.54 4.70 8.79
N THR A 42 24.80 5.12 8.83
CA THR A 42 25.56 5.42 10.05
C THR A 42 24.78 6.35 10.98
N ASN A 43 24.50 5.89 12.21
CA ASN A 43 23.81 6.65 13.24
C ASN A 43 24.78 7.60 13.97
N TYR A 44 24.53 8.90 13.90
CA TYR A 44 25.17 9.89 14.79
C TYR A 44 24.27 10.13 16.01
N GLY A 45 24.80 9.91 17.21
CA GLY A 45 24.10 10.16 18.47
C GLY A 45 24.88 11.16 19.35
N SER A 46 24.16 12.03 20.06
CA SER A 46 24.74 12.88 21.11
C SER A 46 24.59 12.18 22.46
N VAL A 47 25.70 12.02 23.17
CA VAL A 47 25.74 11.39 24.50
C VAL A 47 25.85 12.51 25.53
N VAL A 48 24.73 12.82 26.20
CA VAL A 48 24.73 13.76 27.32
C VAL A 48 25.05 12.97 28.59
N ASN A 49 26.28 13.13 29.08
CA ASN A 49 26.76 12.44 30.26
C ASN A 49 26.23 13.11 31.54
N ASN A 50 25.07 12.64 32.01
CA ASN A 50 24.47 13.13 33.26
C ASN A 50 24.98 12.40 34.52
N ASN A 51 25.88 11.42 34.36
CA ASN A 51 26.26 10.49 35.43
C ASN A 51 27.66 10.77 36.00
N GLY A 52 28.30 11.88 35.62
CA GLY A 52 29.61 12.29 36.13
C GLY A 52 30.78 11.40 35.70
N LEU A 53 30.58 10.48 34.76
CA LEU A 53 31.65 9.65 34.22
C LEU A 53 32.63 10.51 33.40
N SER A 54 33.90 10.12 33.30
CA SER A 54 34.80 10.81 32.38
C SER A 54 34.48 10.44 30.93
N LEU A 55 34.88 11.29 29.97
CA LEU A 55 34.75 11.00 28.54
C LEU A 55 35.45 9.66 28.18
N ASN A 56 36.61 9.39 28.78
CA ASN A 56 37.34 8.14 28.59
C ASN A 56 36.59 6.92 29.12
N ASP A 57 35.90 7.03 30.26
CA ASP A 57 35.11 5.92 30.81
C ASP A 57 33.86 5.66 29.96
N THR A 58 33.27 6.72 29.42
CA THR A 58 32.14 6.62 28.48
C THR A 58 32.56 5.94 27.17
N ILE A 59 33.73 6.29 26.64
CA ILE A 59 34.32 5.65 25.45
C ILE A 59 34.60 4.17 25.72
N LYS A 60 35.15 3.81 26.89
CA LYS A 60 35.36 2.41 27.28
C LYS A 60 34.05 1.63 27.35
N VAL A 61 32.99 2.21 27.90
CA VAL A 61 31.65 1.59 27.92
C VAL A 61 31.12 1.37 26.50
N PHE A 62 31.29 2.33 25.59
CA PHE A 62 30.93 2.13 24.17
C PHE A 62 31.74 1.04 23.49
N GLN A 63 33.05 0.99 23.73
CA GLN A 63 33.90 -0.08 23.20
C GLN A 63 33.51 -1.45 23.76
N MET A 64 33.13 -1.53 25.04
CA MET A 64 32.61 -2.78 25.65
C MET A 64 31.26 -3.20 25.05
N MET A 65 30.49 -2.25 24.50
CA MET A 65 29.27 -2.51 23.75
C MET A 65 29.50 -2.67 22.23
N MET A 66 30.76 -2.82 21.78
CA MET A 66 31.16 -2.93 20.38
C MET A 66 30.79 -1.71 19.51
N LEU A 67 30.69 -0.51 20.10
CA LEU A 67 30.38 0.74 19.40
C LEU A 67 31.65 1.58 19.20
N ASN A 68 31.92 1.98 17.95
CA ASN A 68 33.10 2.78 17.58
C ASN A 68 32.84 4.29 17.76
N TYR A 69 33.56 4.93 18.68
CA TYR A 69 33.46 6.36 18.96
C TYR A 69 34.51 7.18 18.19
N HIS A 70 34.06 8.21 17.46
CA HIS A 70 34.93 9.18 16.77
C HIS A 70 34.67 10.59 17.33
N PRO A 71 35.67 11.28 17.92
CA PRO A 71 35.47 12.61 18.48
C PRO A 71 35.31 13.66 17.38
N GLY A 72 34.14 14.28 17.29
CA GLY A 72 33.86 15.44 16.44
C GLY A 72 34.12 16.77 17.16
N HIS A 73 34.59 17.77 16.41
CA HIS A 73 34.86 19.16 16.83
C HIS A 73 33.60 19.89 17.41
N PRO A 74 33.77 21.05 18.08
CA PRO A 74 32.79 21.57 19.04
C PRO A 74 31.51 22.12 18.39
N PHE A 75 30.38 21.69 18.96
CA PHE A 75 29.03 22.30 18.98
C PHE A 75 28.61 23.12 17.75
N ASP A 76 28.01 22.45 16.77
CA ASP A 76 27.22 23.07 15.70
C ASP A 76 25.70 22.85 15.97
N PRO A 77 24.90 23.91 16.18
CA PRO A 77 23.44 23.83 16.28
C PRO A 77 22.75 23.11 15.10
N SER A 78 23.39 23.05 13.93
CA SER A 78 22.89 22.34 12.75
C SER A 78 22.82 20.81 12.98
N ALA A 79 23.71 20.26 13.80
CA ALA A 79 23.79 18.83 14.09
C ALA A 79 22.61 18.33 14.94
N LEU A 80 22.05 19.18 15.81
CA LEU A 80 20.82 18.87 16.55
C LEU A 80 19.61 18.82 15.61
N SER A 81 19.49 19.79 14.68
CA SER A 81 18.42 19.77 13.68
C SER A 81 18.50 18.52 12.79
N GLN A 82 19.72 18.08 12.43
CA GLN A 82 19.93 16.86 11.65
C GLN A 82 19.64 15.58 12.44
N ALA A 83 20.00 15.50 13.72
CA ALA A 83 19.70 14.33 14.55
C ALA A 83 18.18 14.15 14.77
N PHE A 84 17.45 15.26 14.97
CA PHE A 84 15.99 15.24 15.10
C PHE A 84 15.29 14.85 13.79
N THR A 85 15.72 15.38 12.64
CA THR A 85 15.16 14.96 11.34
C THR A 85 15.50 13.51 11.03
N THR A 86 16.68 13.01 11.39
CA THR A 86 17.08 11.62 11.13
C THR A 86 16.24 10.62 11.92
N ASN A 87 15.99 10.86 13.21
CA ASN A 87 15.17 9.97 14.04
C ASN A 87 13.68 10.01 13.64
N GLN A 88 13.14 11.19 13.30
CA GLN A 88 11.79 11.31 12.73
C GLN A 88 11.69 10.63 11.36
N THR A 89 12.71 10.74 10.52
CA THR A 89 12.76 10.06 9.21
C THR A 89 12.80 8.55 9.38
N TYR A 90 13.55 8.04 10.37
CA TYR A 90 13.62 6.61 10.67
C TYR A 90 12.28 6.04 11.12
N GLU A 91 11.63 6.67 12.11
CA GLU A 91 10.31 6.24 12.56
C GLU A 91 9.28 6.36 11.44
N ARG A 92 9.27 7.47 10.67
CA ARG A 92 8.41 7.61 9.48
C ARG A 92 8.60 6.48 8.48
N LYS A 93 9.83 6.14 8.14
CA LYS A 93 10.13 5.05 7.20
C LYS A 93 9.67 3.69 7.74
N LYS A 94 9.88 3.43 9.03
CA LYS A 94 9.43 2.20 9.68
C LYS A 94 7.90 2.08 9.68
N TYR A 95 7.20 3.16 10.03
CA TYR A 95 5.74 3.20 9.99
C TYR A 95 5.21 3.11 8.56
N ALA A 96 5.77 3.87 7.62
CA ALA A 96 5.39 3.84 6.22
C ALA A 96 5.63 2.47 5.58
N ALA A 97 6.73 1.79 5.90
CA ALA A 97 7.02 0.44 5.42
C ALA A 97 6.06 -0.60 6.03
N ALA A 98 5.81 -0.58 7.33
CA ALA A 98 4.84 -1.48 7.97
C ALA A 98 3.41 -1.26 7.45
N MET A 99 3.07 0.00 7.18
CA MET A 99 1.80 0.38 6.58
C MET A 99 1.70 -0.03 5.12
N ALA A 100 2.74 0.22 4.32
CA ALA A 100 2.78 -0.17 2.92
C ALA A 100 2.76 -1.69 2.77
N GLU A 101 3.44 -2.45 3.64
CA GLU A 101 3.36 -3.91 3.66
C GLU A 101 1.94 -4.37 3.98
N GLN A 102 1.31 -3.80 5.01
CA GLN A 102 -0.09 -4.11 5.32
C GLN A 102 -1.02 -3.79 4.15
N GLU A 103 -0.84 -2.64 3.50
CA GLU A 103 -1.64 -2.19 2.35
C GLU A 103 -1.29 -2.92 1.06
N PHE A 104 -0.08 -3.49 0.95
CA PHE A 104 0.35 -4.34 -0.15
C PHE A 104 -0.31 -5.72 -0.02
N GLN A 105 -0.28 -6.30 1.18
CA GLN A 105 -1.04 -7.51 1.49
C GLN A 105 -2.54 -7.25 1.25
N ASP A 106 -3.10 -6.22 1.86
CA ASP A 106 -4.52 -5.86 1.71
C ASP A 106 -4.89 -5.50 0.26
N GLY A 107 -4.01 -4.80 -0.47
CA GLY A 107 -4.20 -4.36 -1.84
C GLY A 107 -4.08 -5.49 -2.85
N ILE A 108 -3.19 -6.47 -2.62
CA ILE A 108 -3.18 -7.74 -3.36
C ILE A 108 -4.51 -8.46 -3.13
N PHE A 109 -4.95 -8.59 -1.88
CA PHE A 109 -6.21 -9.26 -1.55
C PHE A 109 -7.46 -8.51 -2.03
N GLU A 110 -7.42 -7.18 -2.13
CA GLU A 110 -8.52 -6.36 -2.65
C GLU A 110 -8.50 -6.24 -4.18
N ASN A 111 -7.34 -6.31 -4.83
CA ASN A 111 -7.24 -6.43 -6.28
C ASN A 111 -7.59 -7.84 -6.77
N GLU A 112 -7.39 -8.87 -5.96
CA GLU A 112 -7.97 -10.21 -6.17
C GLU A 112 -9.51 -10.20 -6.10
N ILE A 113 -10.14 -9.19 -5.48
CA ILE A 113 -11.61 -8.99 -5.54
C ILE A 113 -12.05 -8.55 -6.95
N SER A 114 -11.13 -8.17 -7.84
CA SER A 114 -11.42 -8.10 -9.28
C SER A 114 -11.56 -9.51 -9.85
N ILE A 115 -12.69 -10.15 -9.53
CA ILE A 115 -13.17 -11.42 -10.06
C ILE A 115 -13.20 -11.43 -11.60
N LYS A 116 -13.03 -10.27 -12.26
CA LYS A 116 -12.81 -10.19 -13.71
C LYS A 116 -11.61 -10.99 -14.20
N ASP A 117 -10.64 -11.31 -13.33
CA ASP A 117 -9.36 -11.88 -13.74
C ASP A 117 -9.01 -13.24 -13.12
N ALA A 118 -9.86 -13.81 -12.26
CA ALA A 118 -9.68 -15.18 -11.77
C ALA A 118 -10.09 -16.17 -12.90
N PRO A 119 -9.17 -16.96 -13.49
CA PRO A 119 -9.50 -17.84 -14.60
C PRO A 119 -10.43 -18.97 -14.11
N GLY A 120 -11.72 -18.89 -14.46
CA GLY A 120 -12.64 -20.05 -14.42
C GLY A 120 -13.61 -20.19 -13.24
N ALA A 121 -13.76 -19.20 -12.34
CA ALA A 121 -14.63 -19.35 -11.15
C ALA A 121 -15.89 -18.46 -11.13
N ALA A 122 -15.92 -17.38 -11.92
CA ALA A 122 -17.07 -16.47 -11.97
C ALA A 122 -18.08 -16.94 -13.03
N ASP A 123 -19.31 -17.25 -12.61
CA ASP A 123 -20.41 -17.50 -13.54
C ASP A 123 -21.31 -16.26 -13.58
N PRO A 124 -21.35 -15.51 -14.71
CA PRO A 124 -22.19 -14.33 -14.82
C PRO A 124 -23.68 -14.66 -14.71
N ASN A 125 -24.08 -15.92 -14.87
CA ASN A 125 -25.46 -16.37 -14.70
C ASN A 125 -25.74 -16.91 -13.30
N ALA A 126 -24.73 -17.03 -12.42
CA ALA A 126 -24.89 -17.51 -11.05
C ALA A 126 -25.40 -16.41 -10.12
N MET A 127 -26.63 -15.97 -10.39
CA MET A 127 -27.41 -15.07 -9.54
C MET A 127 -28.88 -15.53 -9.50
N PRO A 128 -29.63 -15.26 -8.43
CA PRO A 128 -31.06 -15.50 -8.43
C PRO A 128 -31.77 -14.55 -9.42
N ALA A 129 -32.88 -15.02 -10.00
CA ALA A 129 -33.70 -14.20 -10.89
C ALA A 129 -34.40 -13.06 -10.14
N ASP A 130 -34.87 -13.36 -8.93
CA ASP A 130 -35.46 -12.41 -7.98
C ASP A 130 -34.82 -12.65 -6.60
N ILE A 131 -34.37 -11.58 -5.94
CA ILE A 131 -33.63 -11.68 -4.67
C ILE A 131 -34.59 -11.98 -3.52
N ASP A 132 -35.81 -11.44 -3.55
CA ASP A 132 -36.78 -11.57 -2.46
C ASP A 132 -37.29 -13.01 -2.41
N ASP A 133 -37.75 -13.54 -3.55
CA ASP A 133 -38.23 -14.92 -3.68
C ASP A 133 -37.12 -15.92 -3.30
N TRP A 134 -35.90 -15.67 -3.76
CA TRP A 134 -34.78 -16.54 -3.39
C TRP A 134 -34.48 -16.47 -1.89
N TYR A 135 -34.40 -15.28 -1.32
CA TYR A 135 -34.02 -15.09 0.08
C TYR A 135 -35.09 -15.62 1.04
N TYR A 136 -36.37 -15.35 0.78
CA TYR A 136 -37.48 -15.70 1.67
C TYR A 136 -38.09 -17.07 1.40
N ASP A 137 -38.16 -17.54 0.16
CA ASP A 137 -38.81 -18.82 -0.16
C ASP A 137 -37.81 -19.94 -0.39
N SER A 138 -36.62 -19.62 -0.92
CA SER A 138 -35.63 -20.66 -1.26
C SER A 138 -34.63 -20.93 -0.15
N LEU A 139 -34.25 -19.95 0.67
CA LEU A 139 -33.25 -20.13 1.74
C LEU A 139 -33.88 -20.45 3.10
N ASP A 140 -33.24 -21.36 3.83
CA ASP A 140 -33.54 -21.57 5.24
C ASP A 140 -33.03 -20.40 6.12
N GLU A 141 -33.46 -20.36 7.38
CA GLU A 141 -33.15 -19.25 8.28
C GLU A 141 -31.63 -19.04 8.49
N TYR A 142 -30.86 -20.11 8.64
CA TYR A 142 -29.41 -19.99 8.77
C TYR A 142 -28.75 -19.54 7.46
N GLU A 143 -29.22 -20.05 6.32
CA GLU A 143 -28.74 -19.66 4.99
C GLU A 143 -28.92 -18.15 4.75
N ARG A 144 -30.02 -17.56 5.25
CA ARG A 144 -30.24 -16.10 5.21
C ARG A 144 -29.21 -15.31 6.01
N TYR A 145 -28.94 -15.69 7.25
CA TYR A 145 -27.89 -15.04 8.05
C TYR A 145 -26.48 -15.27 7.50
N TYR A 146 -26.25 -16.42 6.86
CA TYR A 146 -25.01 -16.67 6.12
C TYR A 146 -24.86 -15.71 4.94
N VAL A 147 -25.91 -15.51 4.14
CA VAL A 147 -25.93 -14.53 3.03
C VAL A 147 -25.63 -13.12 3.53
N ILE A 148 -26.26 -12.68 4.63
CA ILE A 148 -25.97 -11.38 5.25
C ILE A 148 -24.48 -11.30 5.66
N THR A 149 -23.97 -12.35 6.30
CA THR A 149 -22.58 -12.37 6.78
C THR A 149 -21.59 -12.32 5.62
N VAL A 150 -21.84 -13.06 4.54
CA VAL A 150 -21.02 -13.02 3.32
C VAL A 150 -21.10 -11.64 2.68
N ALA A 151 -22.26 -10.99 2.65
CA ALA A 151 -22.39 -9.62 2.13
C ALA A 151 -21.55 -8.62 2.95
N MET A 152 -21.56 -8.77 4.28
CA MET A 152 -20.79 -7.92 5.18
C MET A 152 -19.28 -8.19 5.15
N LEU A 153 -18.88 -9.44 4.88
CA LEU A 153 -17.49 -9.91 5.01
C LEU A 153 -16.98 -10.56 3.72
N GLN A 154 -17.44 -10.11 2.56
CA GLN A 154 -17.05 -10.68 1.27
C GLN A 154 -15.52 -10.73 1.15
N GLY A 155 -14.98 -11.89 0.78
CA GLY A 155 -13.54 -12.14 0.64
C GLY A 155 -12.81 -12.49 1.94
N SER A 156 -13.50 -12.56 3.08
CA SER A 156 -12.93 -13.04 4.35
C SER A 156 -12.73 -14.56 4.37
N PRO A 157 -11.87 -15.09 5.28
CA PRO A 157 -11.71 -16.51 5.48
C PRO A 157 -13.05 -17.22 5.77
N ALA A 158 -13.21 -18.42 5.21
CA ALA A 158 -14.43 -19.19 5.32
C ALA A 158 -14.79 -19.51 6.78
N SER A 159 -13.78 -19.77 7.61
CA SER A 159 -13.92 -19.99 9.05
C SER A 159 -14.54 -18.80 9.78
N GLU A 160 -14.09 -17.58 9.47
CA GLU A 160 -14.59 -16.33 10.05
C GLU A 160 -16.03 -16.06 9.63
N ILE A 161 -16.37 -16.23 8.34
CA ILE A 161 -17.74 -16.06 7.84
C ILE A 161 -18.68 -17.08 8.48
N THR A 162 -18.30 -18.37 8.52
CA THR A 162 -19.14 -19.40 9.14
C THR A 162 -19.34 -19.15 10.64
N LYS A 163 -18.29 -18.72 11.34
CA LYS A 163 -18.37 -18.34 12.76
C LYS A 163 -19.32 -17.16 12.97
N LYS A 164 -19.17 -16.08 12.20
CA LYS A 164 -20.01 -14.89 12.31
C LYS A 164 -21.47 -15.15 11.93
N ALA A 165 -21.71 -15.96 10.90
CA ALA A 165 -23.06 -16.38 10.52
C ALA A 165 -23.73 -17.19 11.64
N ARG A 166 -22.97 -18.03 12.35
CA ARG A 166 -23.46 -18.79 13.51
C ARG A 166 -23.74 -17.88 14.70
N GLU A 167 -22.85 -16.94 15.00
CA GLU A 167 -23.07 -15.92 16.05
C GLU A 167 -24.34 -15.10 15.77
N LEU A 168 -24.52 -14.66 14.52
CA LEU A 168 -25.70 -13.92 14.08
C LEU A 168 -26.98 -14.77 14.15
N TYR A 169 -26.93 -16.03 13.69
CA TYR A 169 -28.08 -16.93 13.82
C TYR A 169 -28.46 -17.16 15.28
N HIS A 170 -27.49 -17.39 16.18
CA HIS A 170 -27.78 -17.64 17.59
C HIS A 170 -28.23 -16.40 18.35
N SER A 171 -27.83 -15.20 17.93
CA SER A 171 -28.32 -13.96 18.56
C SER A 171 -29.76 -13.64 18.17
N MET A 172 -30.24 -14.21 17.06
CA MET A 172 -31.57 -13.93 16.49
C MET A 172 -32.56 -15.08 16.65
N SER A 173 -32.09 -16.33 16.66
CA SER A 173 -32.92 -17.51 16.88
C SER A 173 -33.03 -17.83 18.38
N ASN A 174 -34.20 -18.33 18.81
CA ASN A 174 -34.48 -18.69 20.21
C ASN A 174 -33.78 -20.00 20.67
N GLY A 175 -32.54 -20.25 20.23
CA GLY A 175 -31.75 -21.40 20.64
C GLY A 175 -32.05 -22.70 19.87
N GLU A 176 -32.54 -22.61 18.64
CA GLU A 176 -32.73 -23.79 17.80
C GLU A 176 -31.38 -24.47 17.45
N VAL A 177 -31.37 -25.80 17.49
CA VAL A 177 -30.17 -26.60 17.22
C VAL A 177 -29.89 -26.60 15.72
N LEU A 178 -28.72 -26.06 15.34
CA LEU A 178 -28.26 -26.09 13.97
C LEU A 178 -28.05 -27.53 13.50
N SER A 179 -28.85 -27.96 12.52
CA SER A 179 -28.59 -29.21 11.81
C SER A 179 -27.28 -29.10 11.00
N ALA A 180 -26.50 -30.19 10.97
CA ALA A 180 -25.27 -30.24 10.19
C ALA A 180 -25.59 -30.05 8.69
N ARG A 181 -25.00 -29.02 8.07
CA ARG A 181 -25.15 -28.73 6.63
C ARG A 181 -23.82 -29.02 5.93
N SER A 182 -23.88 -29.67 4.77
CA SER A 182 -22.69 -29.80 3.93
C SER A 182 -22.30 -28.43 3.37
N ALA A 183 -21.01 -28.09 3.42
CA ALA A 183 -20.50 -26.82 2.92
C ALA A 183 -20.78 -26.65 1.41
N SER A 184 -20.80 -27.75 0.64
CA SER A 184 -21.13 -27.74 -0.78
C SER A 184 -22.58 -27.32 -1.06
N ARG A 185 -23.54 -27.84 -0.27
CA ARG A 185 -24.95 -27.45 -0.37
C ARG A 185 -25.14 -25.98 -0.03
N LEU A 186 -24.52 -25.52 1.05
CA LEU A 186 -24.60 -24.12 1.47
C LEU A 186 -24.09 -23.18 0.37
N ARG A 187 -22.92 -23.47 -0.20
CA ARG A 187 -22.33 -22.66 -1.27
C ARG A 187 -23.18 -22.61 -2.53
N LYS A 188 -23.69 -23.78 -2.96
CA LYS A 188 -24.55 -23.87 -4.15
C LYS A 188 -25.84 -23.06 -3.99
N ARG A 189 -26.47 -23.11 -2.81
CA ARG A 189 -27.74 -22.41 -2.56
C ARG A 189 -27.56 -20.92 -2.32
N THR A 190 -26.39 -20.51 -1.82
CA THR A 190 -26.06 -19.12 -1.50
C THR A 190 -25.31 -18.39 -2.62
N TYR A 191 -25.10 -19.03 -3.78
CA TYR A 191 -24.30 -18.51 -4.91
C TYR A 191 -22.92 -18.02 -4.48
N THR A 192 -22.26 -18.78 -3.59
CA THR A 192 -20.90 -18.48 -3.13
C THR A 192 -19.89 -19.49 -3.65
N LEU A 193 -18.65 -19.06 -3.78
CA LEU A 193 -17.50 -19.88 -4.14
C LEU A 193 -16.41 -19.74 -3.09
N VAL A 194 -15.53 -20.74 -3.03
CA VAL A 194 -14.32 -20.70 -2.20
C VAL A 194 -13.13 -20.61 -3.13
N GLN A 195 -12.28 -19.62 -2.92
CA GLN A 195 -10.98 -19.54 -3.56
C GLN A 195 -9.95 -20.23 -2.67
N GLU A 196 -9.25 -21.19 -3.25
CA GLU A 196 -8.18 -21.93 -2.57
C GLU A 196 -6.84 -21.21 -2.75
N GLY A 197 -6.10 -21.03 -1.66
CA GLY A 197 -4.83 -20.29 -1.62
C GLY A 197 -4.59 -19.71 -0.24
N GLY A 198 -3.73 -20.36 0.57
CA GLY A 198 -3.61 -20.04 1.99
C GLY A 198 -4.89 -20.40 2.77
N ASP A 199 -5.45 -19.46 3.53
CA ASP A 199 -6.74 -19.64 4.20
C ASP A 199 -7.89 -19.54 3.18
N PRO A 200 -8.77 -20.56 3.05
CA PRO A 200 -9.83 -20.56 2.05
C PRO A 200 -10.79 -19.39 2.26
N ARG A 201 -11.00 -18.56 1.23
CA ARG A 201 -11.82 -17.33 1.29
C ARG A 201 -13.12 -17.49 0.52
N ILE A 202 -14.18 -16.83 1.00
CA ILE A 202 -15.51 -16.91 0.35
C ILE A 202 -15.78 -15.66 -0.48
N PHE A 203 -16.21 -15.87 -1.72
CA PHE A 203 -16.66 -14.83 -2.63
C PHE A 203 -18.02 -15.17 -3.21
N TRP A 204 -18.66 -14.19 -3.84
CA TRP A 204 -19.84 -14.43 -4.66
C TRP A 204 -19.44 -15.07 -5.99
N GLN A 205 -20.27 -15.99 -6.49
CA GLN A 205 -20.11 -16.56 -7.83
C GLN A 205 -20.28 -15.52 -8.93
N ASN A 206 -21.17 -14.54 -8.70
CA ASN A 206 -21.29 -13.36 -9.51
C ASN A 206 -20.87 -12.11 -8.72
N PRO A 207 -19.89 -11.31 -9.20
CA PRO A 207 -19.43 -10.11 -8.49
C PRO A 207 -20.51 -9.03 -8.33
N GLU A 208 -21.53 -9.00 -9.18
CA GLU A 208 -22.66 -8.07 -9.07
C GLU A 208 -23.65 -8.44 -7.96
N LEU A 209 -23.65 -9.70 -7.51
CA LEU A 209 -24.61 -10.16 -6.49
C LEU A 209 -24.35 -9.46 -5.15
N GLY A 210 -23.09 -9.32 -4.73
CA GLY A 210 -22.74 -8.68 -3.45
C GLY A 210 -23.34 -7.29 -3.27
N PRO A 211 -23.11 -6.34 -4.19
CA PRO A 211 -23.75 -5.02 -4.15
C PRO A 211 -25.28 -5.06 -4.13
N ARG A 212 -25.91 -5.99 -4.86
CA ARG A 212 -27.38 -6.15 -4.84
C ARG A 212 -27.89 -6.68 -3.51
N ILE A 213 -27.18 -7.62 -2.88
CA ILE A 213 -27.52 -8.10 -1.53
C ILE A 213 -27.35 -7.01 -0.49
N LEU A 214 -26.31 -6.18 -0.57
CA LEU A 214 -26.15 -5.02 0.32
C LEU A 214 -27.30 -4.01 0.16
N HIS A 215 -27.78 -3.81 -1.07
CA HIS A 215 -28.95 -2.98 -1.33
C HIS A 215 -30.22 -3.59 -0.71
N PHE A 216 -30.47 -4.87 -0.93
CA PHE A 216 -31.57 -5.62 -0.33
C PHE A 216 -31.54 -5.54 1.21
N ILE A 217 -30.38 -5.78 1.83
CA ILE A 217 -30.21 -5.62 3.29
C ILE A 217 -30.54 -4.19 3.72
N ALA A 218 -30.15 -3.19 2.94
CA ALA A 218 -30.46 -1.79 3.27
C ALA A 218 -31.95 -1.47 3.21
N GLU A 219 -32.73 -2.11 2.35
CA GLU A 219 -34.18 -1.92 2.28
C GLU A 219 -34.88 -2.66 3.43
N GLU A 220 -34.53 -3.93 3.62
CA GLU A 220 -35.23 -4.82 4.55
C GLU A 220 -34.86 -4.63 6.02
N SER A 221 -33.63 -4.22 6.32
CA SER A 221 -33.15 -4.13 7.72
C SER A 221 -33.84 -3.05 8.56
N VAL A 222 -34.66 -2.20 7.94
CA VAL A 222 -35.55 -1.26 8.66
C VAL A 222 -36.62 -2.03 9.44
N GLU A 223 -37.08 -3.15 8.91
CA GLU A 223 -38.14 -3.98 9.50
C GLU A 223 -37.58 -5.11 10.37
N TRP A 224 -36.30 -5.45 10.22
CA TRP A 224 -35.68 -6.54 10.97
C TRP A 224 -35.38 -6.14 12.43
N PRO A 225 -35.84 -6.92 13.42
CA PRO A 225 -35.50 -6.68 14.82
C PRO A 225 -34.00 -6.96 15.06
N GLY A 226 -33.43 -6.33 16.08
CA GLY A 226 -32.10 -6.67 16.58
C GLY A 226 -32.12 -7.82 17.59
N SER A 227 -30.95 -8.17 18.13
CA SER A 227 -30.79 -9.24 19.12
C SER A 227 -31.38 -8.91 20.49
N GLN A 228 -31.67 -7.64 20.75
CA GLN A 228 -32.20 -7.17 22.03
C GLN A 228 -33.48 -6.35 21.81
N PRO A 229 -34.44 -6.36 22.76
CA PRO A 229 -35.62 -5.52 22.68
C PRO A 229 -35.26 -4.04 22.51
N GLY A 230 -35.73 -3.41 21.42
CA GLY A 230 -35.47 -2.01 21.10
C GLY A 230 -34.15 -1.72 20.37
N GLN A 231 -33.31 -2.75 20.13
CA GLN A 231 -32.16 -2.64 19.23
C GLN A 231 -32.63 -2.91 17.80
N SER A 232 -32.24 -2.08 16.84
CA SER A 232 -32.48 -2.38 15.41
C SER A 232 -31.44 -3.36 14.88
N PHE A 233 -31.76 -4.10 13.81
CA PHE A 233 -30.78 -4.96 13.13
C PHE A 233 -29.56 -4.17 12.64
N ILE A 234 -29.78 -2.93 12.18
CA ILE A 234 -28.72 -2.01 11.76
C ILE A 234 -27.77 -1.66 12.92
N ASP A 235 -28.27 -1.45 14.14
CA ASP A 235 -27.41 -1.17 15.30
C ASP A 235 -26.46 -2.35 15.57
N MET A 236 -26.92 -3.58 15.32
CA MET A 236 -26.07 -4.77 15.42
C MET A 236 -24.95 -4.75 14.37
N LEU A 237 -25.29 -4.51 13.09
CA LEU A 237 -24.29 -4.43 12.02
C LEU A 237 -23.29 -3.28 12.24
N GLN A 238 -23.73 -2.16 12.82
CA GLN A 238 -22.87 -1.02 13.18
C GLN A 238 -21.79 -1.37 14.21
N SER A 239 -22.03 -2.38 15.05
CA SER A 239 -21.04 -2.84 16.04
C SER A 239 -19.93 -3.71 15.43
N TRP A 240 -20.15 -4.30 14.24
CA TRP A 240 -19.21 -5.26 13.64
C TRP A 240 -17.86 -4.64 13.29
N PRO A 241 -17.78 -3.45 12.64
CA PRO A 241 -16.50 -2.80 12.38
C PRO A 241 -15.65 -2.59 13.63
N GLU A 242 -16.29 -2.31 14.77
CA GLU A 242 -15.60 -2.08 16.04
C GLU A 242 -15.22 -3.39 16.75
N GLY A 243 -16.04 -4.44 16.63
CA GLY A 243 -15.79 -5.74 17.24
C GLY A 243 -14.86 -6.67 16.46
N LEU A 244 -14.73 -6.48 15.14
CA LEU A 244 -13.88 -7.28 14.27
C LEU A 244 -12.47 -6.69 14.16
N ASN A 245 -11.45 -7.53 13.89
CA ASN A 245 -10.07 -7.07 13.75
C ASN A 245 -9.61 -7.05 12.29
N GLY A 246 -8.56 -6.27 12.00
CA GLY A 246 -7.86 -6.27 10.71
C GLY A 246 -8.78 -6.03 9.51
N GLU A 247 -8.65 -6.87 8.48
CA GLU A 247 -9.44 -6.75 7.25
C GLU A 247 -10.95 -6.91 7.47
N ASN A 248 -11.39 -7.74 8.41
CA ASN A 248 -12.81 -7.98 8.66
C ASN A 248 -13.50 -6.74 9.23
N SER A 249 -12.77 -5.90 9.99
CA SER A 249 -13.23 -4.58 10.44
C SER A 249 -13.50 -3.65 9.25
N ARG A 250 -12.60 -3.64 8.26
CA ARG A 250 -12.69 -2.76 7.08
C ARG A 250 -13.74 -3.25 6.09
N ARG A 251 -13.81 -4.56 5.82
CA ARG A 251 -14.84 -5.17 4.95
C ARG A 251 -16.24 -4.91 5.48
N SER A 252 -16.46 -5.14 6.79
CA SER A 252 -17.75 -4.82 7.42
C SER A 252 -18.05 -3.32 7.43
N ALA A 253 -17.05 -2.46 7.60
CA ALA A 253 -17.23 -1.01 7.49
C ALA A 253 -17.63 -0.59 6.07
N ARG A 254 -16.99 -1.16 5.05
CA ARG A 254 -17.31 -0.93 3.63
C ARG A 254 -18.74 -1.37 3.30
N ALA A 255 -19.14 -2.56 3.75
CA ALA A 255 -20.52 -3.02 3.61
C ALA A 255 -21.53 -2.13 4.34
N LEU A 256 -21.22 -1.71 5.58
CA LEU A 256 -22.05 -0.77 6.33
C LEU A 256 -22.17 0.59 5.63
N GLY A 257 -21.09 1.08 5.04
CA GLY A 257 -21.09 2.32 4.27
C GLY A 257 -22.04 2.26 3.08
N SER A 258 -22.05 1.10 2.42
CA SER A 258 -22.97 0.79 1.32
C SER A 258 -24.43 0.84 1.78
N ILE A 259 -24.72 0.21 2.93
CA ILE A 259 -26.07 0.17 3.52
C ILE A 259 -26.54 1.58 3.93
N LEU A 260 -25.70 2.32 4.66
CA LEU A 260 -26.05 3.66 5.14
C LEU A 260 -26.19 4.68 4.02
N ALA A 261 -25.48 4.50 2.90
CA ALA A 261 -25.65 5.35 1.72
C ALA A 261 -27.07 5.25 1.14
N TYR A 262 -27.71 4.08 1.21
CA TYR A 262 -29.10 3.90 0.78
C TYR A 262 -30.10 4.36 1.84
N GLN A 263 -29.85 4.06 3.12
CA GLN A 263 -30.81 4.36 4.18
C GLN A 263 -30.78 5.81 4.66
N ASN A 264 -29.61 6.30 5.05
CA ASN A 264 -29.50 7.55 5.79
C ASN A 264 -28.09 8.17 5.67
N ILE A 265 -27.95 9.08 4.70
CA ILE A 265 -26.71 9.82 4.45
C ILE A 265 -26.26 10.62 5.69
N ASN A 266 -27.18 11.15 6.50
CA ASN A 266 -26.81 11.89 7.72
C ASN A 266 -26.18 10.96 8.76
N GLN A 267 -26.70 9.73 8.90
CA GLN A 267 -26.10 8.74 9.78
C GLN A 267 -24.73 8.28 9.28
N LEU A 268 -24.58 8.07 7.97
CA LEU A 268 -23.28 7.81 7.34
C LEU A 268 -22.25 8.87 7.73
N TRP A 269 -22.57 10.16 7.59
CA TRP A 269 -21.65 11.24 7.93
C TRP A 269 -21.32 11.28 9.42
N ARG A 270 -22.32 11.05 10.28
CA ARG A 270 -22.10 11.03 11.73
C ARG A 270 -21.12 9.93 12.11
N VAL A 271 -21.30 8.71 11.59
CA VAL A 271 -20.42 7.57 11.85
C VAL A 271 -19.03 7.83 11.28
N ALA A 272 -18.94 8.28 10.02
CA ALA A 272 -17.67 8.60 9.36
C ALA A 272 -16.85 9.64 10.14
N ASN A 273 -17.47 10.76 10.55
CA ASN A 273 -16.79 11.80 11.32
C ASN A 273 -16.39 11.29 12.71
N THR A 274 -17.25 10.51 13.37
CA THR A 274 -16.96 9.93 14.68
C THR A 274 -15.71 9.05 14.62
N TRP A 275 -15.60 8.18 13.61
CA TRP A 275 -14.42 7.33 13.44
C TRP A 275 -13.19 8.11 12.96
N ALA A 276 -13.34 9.09 12.08
CA ALA A 276 -12.23 9.95 11.64
C ALA A 276 -11.62 10.78 12.77
N ASP A 277 -12.40 11.17 13.78
CA ASP A 277 -11.93 11.96 14.93
C ASP A 277 -11.29 11.13 16.07
N ARG A 278 -11.39 9.79 16.00
CA ARG A 278 -10.76 8.87 16.97
C ARG A 278 -9.23 8.86 16.84
N LYS A 279 -8.56 8.31 17.87
CA LYS A 279 -7.10 8.41 18.02
C LYS A 279 -6.31 7.34 17.27
N THR A 280 -6.93 6.25 16.83
CA THR A 280 -6.19 5.10 16.32
C THR A 280 -6.18 5.04 14.80
N ALA A 281 -5.06 4.60 14.21
CA ALA A 281 -4.96 4.39 12.77
C ALA A 281 -5.94 3.34 12.23
N ARG A 282 -6.41 2.44 13.10
CA ARG A 282 -7.49 1.50 12.78
C ARG A 282 -8.79 2.26 12.48
N ASP A 283 -9.19 3.17 13.36
CA ASP A 283 -10.44 3.93 13.19
C ASP A 283 -10.43 4.78 11.91
N TRP A 284 -9.30 5.39 11.54
CA TRP A 284 -9.20 6.19 10.32
C TRP A 284 -9.38 5.36 9.05
N ARG A 285 -8.80 4.14 9.03
CA ARG A 285 -9.00 3.19 7.92
C ARG A 285 -10.42 2.65 7.88
N THR A 286 -11.04 2.40 9.04
CA THR A 286 -12.45 2.00 9.12
C THR A 286 -13.37 3.12 8.60
N ALA A 287 -13.09 4.38 8.94
CA ALA A 287 -13.79 5.55 8.39
C ALA A 287 -13.62 5.66 6.87
N ALA A 288 -12.40 5.43 6.37
CA ALA A 288 -12.14 5.43 4.93
C ALA A 288 -12.87 4.30 4.20
N SER A 289 -12.86 3.09 4.77
CA SER A 289 -13.56 1.92 4.21
C SER A 289 -15.07 2.15 4.15
N LEU A 290 -15.64 2.77 5.20
CA LEU A 290 -17.05 3.19 5.23
C LEU A 290 -17.39 4.13 4.08
N LEU A 291 -16.59 5.17 3.85
CA LEU A 291 -16.84 6.10 2.74
C LEU A 291 -16.59 5.47 1.37
N ALA A 292 -15.61 4.57 1.25
CA ALA A 292 -15.35 3.83 0.02
C ALA A 292 -16.55 2.95 -0.37
N GLY A 293 -17.13 2.22 0.59
CA GLY A 293 -18.34 1.44 0.33
C GLY A 293 -19.55 2.29 -0.06
N ALA A 294 -19.74 3.43 0.61
CA ALA A 294 -20.77 4.39 0.24
C ALA A 294 -20.59 4.97 -1.18
N TYR A 295 -19.34 5.05 -1.66
CA TYR A 295 -19.03 5.51 -3.00
C TYR A 295 -19.33 4.42 -4.06
N GLU A 296 -18.96 3.17 -3.78
CA GLU A 296 -19.11 2.03 -4.70
C GLU A 296 -20.56 1.65 -5.01
N THR A 297 -21.47 1.83 -4.04
CA THR A 297 -22.92 1.63 -4.25
C THR A 297 -23.49 2.53 -5.33
N ASN A 298 -22.83 3.64 -5.58
CA ASN A 298 -23.29 4.66 -6.50
C ASN A 298 -22.73 4.47 -7.91
N VAL A 299 -21.46 4.05 -8.01
CA VAL A 299 -20.82 3.68 -9.29
C VAL A 299 -21.53 2.49 -9.95
N SER A 300 -22.06 1.58 -9.15
CA SER A 300 -22.78 0.40 -9.65
C SER A 300 -24.18 0.73 -10.22
N LYS A 301 -24.74 1.92 -9.94
CA LYS A 301 -26.06 2.37 -10.40
C LYS A 301 -25.94 3.31 -11.61
N THR A 302 -25.45 2.82 -12.75
CA THR A 302 -25.22 3.62 -13.98
C THR A 302 -26.47 4.23 -14.66
N GLN A 303 -27.66 4.23 -14.03
CA GLN A 303 -28.91 4.67 -14.69
C GLN A 303 -29.79 5.65 -13.90
N SER A 304 -29.42 6.11 -12.69
CA SER A 304 -30.30 7.02 -11.91
C SER A 304 -29.75 8.44 -11.78
N LYS A 305 -30.56 9.48 -12.06
CA LYS A 305 -30.19 10.91 -11.89
C LYS A 305 -29.77 11.30 -10.46
N ASN A 306 -30.04 10.46 -9.47
CA ASN A 306 -29.65 10.70 -8.08
C ASN A 306 -28.20 10.28 -7.78
N THR A 307 -27.50 9.65 -8.72
CA THR A 307 -26.14 9.15 -8.49
C THR A 307 -25.13 10.27 -8.27
N ASP A 308 -25.30 11.40 -8.95
CA ASP A 308 -24.33 12.49 -8.85
C ASP A 308 -24.39 13.18 -7.47
N ALA A 309 -25.58 13.28 -6.87
CA ALA A 309 -25.78 13.98 -5.59
C ALA A 309 -25.05 13.32 -4.41
N LEU A 310 -25.05 11.98 -4.32
CA LEU A 310 -24.34 11.28 -3.24
C LEU A 310 -22.83 11.32 -3.47
N VAL A 311 -22.33 11.13 -4.70
CA VAL A 311 -20.89 11.27 -5.00
C VAL A 311 -20.41 12.68 -4.66
N ASP A 312 -21.13 13.72 -5.10
CA ASP A 312 -20.80 15.11 -4.81
C ASP A 312 -20.79 15.37 -3.31
N SER A 313 -21.73 14.77 -2.58
CA SER A 313 -21.76 14.92 -1.13
C SER A 313 -20.63 14.19 -0.39
N LEU A 314 -20.19 13.02 -0.88
CA LEU A 314 -19.03 12.31 -0.35
C LEU A 314 -17.74 13.11 -0.62
N LEU A 315 -17.57 13.61 -1.84
CA LEU A 315 -16.44 14.46 -2.20
C LEU A 315 -16.43 15.77 -1.40
N ARG A 316 -17.61 16.33 -1.11
CA ARG A 316 -17.74 17.50 -0.22
C ARG A 316 -17.29 17.16 1.21
N LEU A 317 -17.65 16.00 1.74
CA LEU A 317 -17.17 15.57 3.07
C LEU A 317 -15.64 15.41 3.09
N LEU A 318 -15.04 14.87 2.04
CA LEU A 318 -13.58 14.76 1.91
C LEU A 318 -12.90 16.13 1.82
N SER A 319 -13.46 17.07 1.04
CA SER A 319 -13.01 18.46 1.02
C SER A 319 -13.06 19.07 2.42
N GLN A 320 -14.14 18.84 3.18
CA GLN A 320 -14.26 19.30 4.56
C GLN A 320 -13.21 18.69 5.48
N TRP A 321 -12.87 17.41 5.35
CA TRP A 321 -11.79 16.80 6.13
C TRP A 321 -10.42 17.39 5.77
N THR A 322 -10.15 17.59 4.48
CA THR A 322 -8.94 18.27 4.00
C THR A 322 -8.86 19.70 4.54
N GLU A 323 -9.96 20.47 4.48
CA GLU A 323 -10.03 21.83 5.04
C GLU A 323 -9.86 21.84 6.56
N ARG A 324 -10.47 20.90 7.28
CA ARG A 324 -10.28 20.75 8.74
C ARG A 324 -8.82 20.47 9.08
N TRP A 325 -8.14 19.63 8.31
CA TRP A 325 -6.69 19.44 8.44
C TRP A 325 -5.95 20.76 8.23
N ILE A 326 -6.24 21.47 7.13
CA ILE A 326 -5.58 22.74 6.78
C ILE A 326 -5.82 23.84 7.84
N GLN A 327 -7.00 23.87 8.46
CA GLN A 327 -7.37 24.93 9.41
C GLN A 327 -7.02 24.60 10.86
N SER A 328 -7.25 23.36 11.30
CA SER A 328 -7.13 22.96 12.71
C SER A 328 -5.91 22.09 13.01
N THR A 329 -5.12 21.73 11.98
CA THR A 329 -3.95 20.87 12.12
C THR A 329 -4.27 19.51 12.78
N ASN A 330 -5.52 19.02 12.66
CA ASN A 330 -5.93 17.74 13.23
C ASN A 330 -5.46 16.60 12.31
N PRO A 331 -4.36 15.88 12.64
CA PRO A 331 -3.79 14.86 11.75
C PRO A 331 -4.75 13.70 11.49
N ARG A 332 -5.68 13.45 12.40
CA ARG A 332 -6.58 12.27 12.38
C ARG A 332 -7.52 12.31 11.19
N VAL A 333 -8.19 13.45 11.00
CA VAL A 333 -9.08 13.65 9.85
C VAL A 333 -8.30 13.75 8.54
N GLY A 334 -7.07 14.26 8.57
CA GLY A 334 -6.17 14.23 7.42
C GLY A 334 -5.80 12.79 7.01
N CYS A 335 -5.50 11.92 7.99
CA CYS A 335 -5.20 10.51 7.72
C CYS A 335 -6.42 9.78 7.16
N ALA A 336 -7.60 9.97 7.77
CA ALA A 336 -8.84 9.40 7.26
C ALA A 336 -9.14 9.86 5.82
N ALA A 337 -8.92 11.15 5.52
CA ALA A 337 -9.04 11.68 4.16
C ALA A 337 -8.05 11.04 3.19
N ALA A 338 -6.76 10.94 3.56
CA ALA A 338 -5.74 10.31 2.73
C ALA A 338 -6.09 8.85 2.38
N TYR A 339 -6.45 8.02 3.37
CA TYR A 339 -6.90 6.65 3.11
C TYR A 339 -8.14 6.60 2.23
N THR A 340 -9.10 7.51 2.43
CA THR A 340 -10.31 7.54 1.60
C THR A 340 -9.95 7.90 0.15
N TYR A 341 -9.07 8.89 -0.08
CA TYR A 341 -8.56 9.20 -1.43
C TYR A 341 -7.87 7.98 -2.06
N GLY A 342 -7.08 7.23 -1.29
CA GLY A 342 -6.47 5.99 -1.76
C GLY A 342 -7.50 4.96 -2.25
N LEU A 343 -8.56 4.73 -1.47
CA LEU A 343 -9.60 3.76 -1.80
C LEU A 343 -10.50 4.21 -2.96
N ILE A 344 -10.98 5.46 -2.98
CA ILE A 344 -11.84 5.96 -4.08
C ILE A 344 -11.04 6.23 -5.35
N GLY A 345 -9.73 6.43 -5.26
CA GLY A 345 -8.84 6.65 -6.38
C GLY A 345 -8.79 5.48 -7.37
N ARG A 346 -9.28 4.30 -6.97
CA ARG A 346 -9.56 3.17 -7.86
C ARG A 346 -10.53 3.53 -9.00
N HIS A 347 -11.48 4.42 -8.72
CA HIS A 347 -12.53 4.84 -9.64
C HIS A 347 -12.38 6.29 -10.10
N LEU A 348 -11.80 7.16 -9.26
CA LEU A 348 -11.59 8.58 -9.55
C LEU A 348 -10.13 9.00 -9.27
N PRO A 349 -9.16 8.47 -10.02
CA PRO A 349 -7.73 8.69 -9.74
C PRO A 349 -7.37 10.18 -9.75
N LEU A 350 -7.83 10.95 -10.74
CA LEU A 350 -7.49 12.38 -10.85
C LEU A 350 -7.97 13.20 -9.64
N LYS A 351 -9.22 13.00 -9.19
CA LYS A 351 -9.75 13.72 -8.02
C LYS A 351 -9.04 13.28 -6.73
N ALA A 352 -8.72 12.00 -6.61
CA ALA A 352 -7.97 11.48 -5.48
C ALA A 352 -6.56 12.09 -5.38
N LEU A 353 -5.82 12.14 -6.50
CA LEU A 353 -4.47 12.71 -6.57
C LEU A 353 -4.48 14.21 -6.22
N GLN A 354 -5.47 14.97 -6.73
CA GLN A 354 -5.67 16.37 -6.34
C GLN A 354 -5.94 16.54 -4.84
N GLY A 355 -6.76 15.65 -4.26
CA GLY A 355 -7.03 15.64 -2.82
C GLY A 355 -5.78 15.34 -1.98
N LEU A 356 -4.94 14.39 -2.43
CA LEU A 356 -3.67 14.05 -1.79
C LEU A 356 -2.67 15.22 -1.88
N GLU A 357 -2.61 15.92 -3.00
CA GLU A 357 -1.81 17.14 -3.15
C GLU A 357 -2.27 18.23 -2.15
N GLN A 358 -3.58 18.44 -2.03
CA GLN A 358 -4.12 19.41 -1.07
C GLN A 358 -3.77 19.08 0.39
N LEU A 359 -3.76 17.80 0.77
CA LEU A 359 -3.40 17.35 2.12
C LEU A 359 -1.93 17.61 2.47
N GLN A 360 -1.05 17.74 1.47
CA GLN A 360 0.36 18.05 1.67
C GLN A 360 0.59 19.54 1.98
N ASN A 361 -0.41 20.41 1.81
CA ASN A 361 -0.32 21.81 2.19
C ASN A 361 -0.27 21.98 3.71
N ILE A 362 0.89 22.42 4.21
CA ILE A 362 1.09 22.65 5.65
C ILE A 362 0.38 23.95 6.07
N PRO A 363 -0.44 23.94 7.14
CA PRO A 363 -1.12 25.14 7.62
C PRO A 363 -0.16 26.29 7.95
N GLN A 364 -0.29 27.41 7.24
CA GLN A 364 0.56 28.60 7.48
C GLN A 364 0.19 29.38 8.76
N ARG A 365 -1.04 29.20 9.28
CA ARG A 365 -1.67 30.15 10.23
C ARG A 365 -1.28 30.00 11.71
N ASN A 366 -0.62 28.92 12.13
CA ASN A 366 -0.39 28.66 13.56
C ASN A 366 1.00 29.07 14.09
N VAL A 367 1.84 29.71 13.27
CA VAL A 367 3.17 30.20 13.69
C VAL A 367 3.07 31.55 14.40
N THR A 368 2.22 31.65 15.43
CA THR A 368 2.28 32.77 16.38
C THR A 368 3.17 32.38 17.55
N HIS A 369 4.46 32.71 17.45
CA HIS A 369 5.46 32.88 18.52
C HIS A 369 5.71 31.78 19.59
N ARG A 370 4.89 30.73 19.74
CA ARG A 370 5.01 29.75 20.84
C ARG A 370 5.75 28.45 20.49
N ALA A 371 6.27 28.35 19.28
CA ALA A 371 6.65 27.08 18.66
C ALA A 371 8.16 26.87 18.40
N ILE A 372 9.02 27.83 18.74
CA ILE A 372 10.44 27.84 18.29
C ILE A 372 11.23 26.63 18.82
N ASN A 373 10.79 25.99 19.90
CA ASN A 373 11.56 24.93 20.56
C ASN A 373 10.91 23.54 20.54
N ASN A 374 9.70 23.33 19.98
CA ASN A 374 9.11 21.97 19.97
C ASN A 374 7.91 21.71 19.03
N VAL A 375 7.68 22.53 18.00
CA VAL A 375 6.39 22.55 17.29
C VAL A 375 6.58 22.67 15.77
N ASP A 376 5.69 22.01 15.02
CA ASP A 376 5.51 22.02 13.54
C ASP A 376 6.27 21.00 12.68
N ALA A 377 6.49 19.77 13.18
CA ALA A 377 6.80 18.66 12.28
C ALA A 377 5.51 18.18 11.61
N PHE A 378 5.52 18.01 10.28
CA PHE A 378 4.44 17.34 9.57
C PHE A 378 4.15 15.98 10.23
N PRO A 379 2.89 15.66 10.57
CA PRO A 379 2.57 14.42 11.29
C PRO A 379 3.05 13.21 10.50
N SER A 380 3.84 12.36 11.14
CA SER A 380 4.39 11.13 10.53
C SER A 380 3.31 10.19 10.03
N GLU A 381 2.21 10.12 10.75
CA GLU A 381 1.03 9.31 10.48
C GLU A 381 0.34 9.78 9.20
N LEU A 382 0.22 11.10 9.03
CA LEU A 382 -0.35 11.68 7.81
C LEU A 382 0.55 11.46 6.61
N ALA A 383 1.87 11.61 6.77
CA ALA A 383 2.82 11.32 5.68
C ALA A 383 2.68 9.86 5.24
N SER A 384 2.66 8.94 6.20
CA SER A 384 2.51 7.51 5.93
C SER A 384 1.17 7.19 5.25
N ALA A 385 0.07 7.87 5.66
CA ALA A 385 -1.24 7.71 5.04
C ALA A 385 -1.27 8.22 3.59
N ILE A 386 -0.62 9.35 3.30
CA ILE A 386 -0.51 9.89 1.93
C ILE A 386 0.33 8.96 1.03
N VAL A 387 1.48 8.49 1.54
CA VAL A 387 2.32 7.51 0.84
C VAL A 387 1.54 6.25 0.53
N SER A 388 0.85 5.69 1.54
CA SER A 388 -0.03 4.53 1.39
C SER A 388 -1.09 4.78 0.31
N ALA A 389 -1.74 5.95 0.29
CA ALA A 389 -2.74 6.26 -0.71
C ALA A 389 -2.20 6.25 -2.16
N TYR A 390 -1.02 6.83 -2.40
CA TYR A 390 -0.38 6.77 -3.72
C TYR A 390 -0.07 5.33 -4.14
N VAL A 391 0.42 4.50 -3.21
CA VAL A 391 0.67 3.08 -3.44
C VAL A 391 -0.63 2.36 -3.78
N THR A 392 -1.70 2.55 -2.99
CA THR A 392 -3.03 1.93 -3.24
C THR A 392 -3.58 2.30 -4.62
N ILE A 393 -3.46 3.56 -5.03
CA ILE A 393 -3.91 4.02 -6.37
C ILE A 393 -3.06 3.37 -7.48
N SER A 394 -1.75 3.22 -7.26
CA SER A 394 -0.85 2.57 -8.21
C SER A 394 -1.16 1.09 -8.36
N LEU A 395 -1.35 0.38 -7.24
CA LEU A 395 -1.74 -1.03 -7.21
C LEU A 395 -3.09 -1.25 -7.91
N ALA A 396 -3.99 -0.28 -7.87
CA ALA A 396 -5.27 -0.34 -8.57
C ALA A 396 -5.19 -0.13 -10.10
N GLY A 397 -3.99 -0.05 -10.68
CA GLY A 397 -3.76 0.08 -12.12
C GLY A 397 -3.59 1.51 -12.61
N HIS A 398 -3.59 2.51 -11.73
CA HIS A 398 -3.49 3.94 -12.09
C HIS A 398 -2.06 4.50 -11.96
N ILE A 399 -1.05 3.65 -12.07
CA ILE A 399 0.36 4.02 -11.93
C ILE A 399 0.79 5.15 -12.89
N ARG A 400 0.24 5.23 -14.11
CA ARG A 400 0.54 6.34 -15.04
C ARG A 400 0.20 7.69 -14.43
N SER A 401 -1.01 7.83 -13.90
CA SER A 401 -1.48 9.07 -13.27
C SER A 401 -0.72 9.38 -11.98
N VAL A 402 -0.33 8.35 -11.22
CA VAL A 402 0.48 8.53 -10.02
C VAL A 402 1.88 9.03 -10.36
N LEU A 403 2.57 8.40 -11.32
CA LEU A 403 3.90 8.84 -11.76
C LEU A 403 3.87 10.27 -12.30
N ASP A 404 2.83 10.63 -13.06
CA ASP A 404 2.63 11.99 -13.58
C ASP A 404 2.46 13.03 -12.46
N ALA A 405 1.59 12.75 -11.49
CA ALA A 405 1.37 13.63 -10.35
C ALA A 405 2.63 13.79 -9.48
N LEU A 406 3.31 12.68 -9.17
CA LEU A 406 4.54 12.69 -8.39
C LEU A 406 5.67 13.42 -9.13
N ALA A 407 5.86 13.17 -10.42
CA ALA A 407 6.89 13.83 -11.24
C ALA A 407 6.63 15.34 -11.35
N THR A 408 5.39 15.74 -11.65
CA THR A 408 5.00 17.15 -11.74
C THR A 408 5.28 17.89 -10.43
N GLN A 409 4.90 17.30 -9.28
CA GLN A 409 5.17 17.91 -7.98
C GLN A 409 6.68 17.93 -7.66
N ALA A 410 7.41 16.85 -7.95
CA ALA A 410 8.86 16.78 -7.73
C ALA A 410 9.61 17.83 -8.54
N GLU A 411 9.25 18.03 -9.81
CA GLU A 411 9.83 19.04 -10.69
C GLU A 411 9.54 20.45 -10.19
N GLN A 412 8.28 20.74 -9.83
CA GLN A 412 7.88 22.05 -9.29
C GLN A 412 8.65 22.40 -8.01
N LEU A 413 8.81 21.43 -7.11
CA LEU A 413 9.48 21.63 -5.82
C LEU A 413 11.00 21.64 -5.94
N THR A 414 11.58 20.91 -6.89
CA THR A 414 13.04 20.82 -7.05
C THR A 414 13.56 21.90 -7.99
N HIS A 415 13.07 21.89 -9.24
CA HIS A 415 13.58 22.69 -10.34
C HIS A 415 12.99 24.10 -10.36
N HIS A 416 11.67 24.23 -10.26
CA HIS A 416 10.99 25.55 -10.41
C HIS A 416 10.85 26.34 -9.10
N HIS A 417 11.36 25.83 -7.98
CA HIS A 417 11.18 26.47 -6.68
C HIS A 417 12.02 27.75 -6.54
N GLN A 418 11.33 28.90 -6.54
CA GLN A 418 11.91 30.20 -6.20
C GLN A 418 11.71 30.48 -4.70
N PRO A 419 12.79 30.49 -3.91
CA PRO A 419 12.69 30.72 -2.47
C PRO A 419 12.22 32.15 -2.16
N SER A 420 11.39 32.31 -1.12
CA SER A 420 11.02 33.64 -0.62
C SER A 420 12.23 34.45 -0.14
N THR A 421 12.21 35.76 -0.40
CA THR A 421 13.25 36.71 0.02
C THR A 421 13.24 36.99 1.52
N LYS A 422 12.16 36.64 2.23
CA LYS A 422 12.04 36.80 3.68
C LYS A 422 12.59 35.57 4.41
N ILE A 423 13.63 35.76 5.24
CA ILE A 423 14.33 34.67 5.95
C ILE A 423 13.38 33.77 6.76
N SER A 424 12.39 34.34 7.45
CA SER A 424 11.43 33.56 8.24
C SER A 424 10.51 32.68 7.37
N SER A 425 10.08 33.19 6.21
CA SER A 425 9.29 32.44 5.23
C SER A 425 10.14 31.39 4.51
N TYR A 426 11.39 31.72 4.20
CA TYR A 426 12.35 30.82 3.55
C TYR A 426 12.57 29.52 4.33
N LEU A 427 12.84 29.60 5.64
CA LEU A 427 13.08 28.39 6.45
C LEU A 427 11.84 27.49 6.53
N GLN A 428 10.65 28.08 6.56
CA GLN A 428 9.39 27.34 6.59
C GLN A 428 9.11 26.68 5.23
N GLU A 429 9.26 27.42 4.13
CA GLU A 429 9.11 26.91 2.77
C GLU A 429 10.10 25.77 2.50
N LYS A 430 11.36 25.92 2.94
CA LYS A 430 12.38 24.88 2.83
C LYS A 430 11.96 23.60 3.56
N ARG A 431 11.46 23.70 4.80
CA ARG A 431 11.01 22.54 5.57
C ARG A 431 9.77 21.88 4.93
N GLN A 432 8.81 22.67 4.48
CA GLN A 432 7.62 22.15 3.80
C GLN A 432 8.01 21.41 2.53
N ARG A 433 8.86 22.01 1.70
CA ARG A 433 9.42 21.41 0.49
C ARG A 433 10.11 20.07 0.81
N GLU A 434 10.97 20.03 1.82
CA GLU A 434 11.68 18.82 2.22
C GLU A 434 10.72 17.70 2.66
N VAL A 435 9.69 18.03 3.46
CA VAL A 435 8.67 17.06 3.88
C VAL A 435 7.92 16.49 2.67
N VAL A 436 7.46 17.36 1.77
CA VAL A 436 6.69 16.95 0.60
C VAL A 436 7.52 16.09 -0.34
N LEU A 437 8.76 16.49 -0.62
CA LEU A 437 9.69 15.70 -1.42
C LEU A 437 9.96 14.32 -0.79
N ASN A 438 10.10 14.23 0.53
CA ASN A 438 10.23 12.94 1.20
C ASN A 438 8.99 12.05 1.01
N ILE A 439 7.78 12.60 1.10
CA ILE A 439 6.53 11.85 0.81
C ILE A 439 6.53 11.35 -0.64
N ILE A 440 6.90 12.20 -1.60
CA ILE A 440 6.97 11.84 -3.02
C ILE A 440 7.97 10.71 -3.24
N PHE A 441 9.18 10.82 -2.69
CA PHE A 441 10.22 9.81 -2.85
C PHE A 441 9.88 8.50 -2.13
N ASP A 442 9.33 8.56 -0.92
CA ASP A 442 8.91 7.36 -0.19
C ASP A 442 7.80 6.62 -0.98
N ALA A 443 6.83 7.34 -1.55
CA ALA A 443 5.82 6.75 -2.43
C ALA A 443 6.44 6.14 -3.70
N PHE A 444 7.30 6.89 -4.40
CA PHE A 444 7.97 6.43 -5.61
C PHE A 444 8.80 5.16 -5.37
N PHE A 445 9.64 5.13 -4.34
CA PHE A 445 10.49 3.98 -4.05
C PHE A 445 9.71 2.77 -3.55
N LEU A 446 8.58 2.95 -2.85
CA LEU A 446 7.69 1.84 -2.49
C LEU A 446 6.95 1.27 -3.71
N ILE A 447 6.55 2.13 -4.66
CA ILE A 447 6.00 1.69 -5.95
C ILE A 447 7.06 0.91 -6.74
N ALA A 448 8.30 1.41 -6.78
CA ALA A 448 9.40 0.73 -7.44
C ALA A 448 9.73 -0.63 -6.79
N ALA A 449 9.76 -0.70 -5.45
CA ALA A 449 9.95 -1.95 -4.73
C ALA A 449 8.80 -2.95 -5.04
N SER A 450 7.56 -2.47 -5.11
CA SER A 450 6.40 -3.29 -5.48
C SER A 450 6.52 -3.83 -6.92
N SER A 451 7.01 -3.02 -7.85
CA SER A 451 7.32 -3.42 -9.23
C SER A 451 8.37 -4.53 -9.29
N LEU A 452 9.42 -4.43 -8.49
CA LEU A 452 10.53 -5.38 -8.42
C LEU A 452 10.20 -6.69 -7.67
N SER A 453 9.23 -6.68 -6.76
CA SER A 453 8.93 -7.78 -5.83
C SER A 453 8.68 -9.15 -6.49
N THR A 454 8.29 -9.17 -7.76
CA THR A 454 8.03 -10.40 -8.53
C THR A 454 9.16 -10.82 -9.46
N SER A 455 10.16 -9.95 -9.66
CA SER A 455 11.32 -10.23 -10.48
C SER A 455 12.26 -11.18 -9.74
N ASN A 456 12.11 -12.48 -9.98
CA ASN A 456 13.04 -13.47 -9.45
C ASN A 456 14.29 -13.49 -10.36
N PRO A 457 15.49 -13.13 -9.87
CA PRO A 457 16.70 -13.04 -10.70
C PRO A 457 17.09 -14.36 -11.36
N THR A 458 16.51 -15.47 -10.91
CA THR A 458 16.76 -16.81 -11.46
C THR A 458 15.92 -17.14 -12.69
N ILE A 459 14.80 -16.43 -12.92
CA ILE A 459 13.88 -16.71 -14.02
C ILE A 459 14.08 -15.64 -15.09
N ASN A 460 14.55 -16.06 -16.27
CA ASN A 460 14.69 -15.17 -17.42
C ASN A 460 13.29 -14.80 -17.95
N ILE A 461 12.77 -13.65 -17.51
CA ILE A 461 11.48 -13.12 -17.95
C ILE A 461 11.74 -12.24 -19.18
N PRO A 462 11.18 -12.57 -20.36
CA PRO A 462 11.46 -11.83 -21.59
C PRO A 462 10.76 -10.46 -21.56
N TYR A 463 11.50 -9.41 -21.91
CA TYR A 463 10.95 -8.07 -22.17
C TYR A 463 10.74 -7.87 -23.68
N ASN A 464 9.72 -7.09 -24.06
CA ASN A 464 9.41 -6.78 -25.46
C ASN A 464 9.23 -5.28 -25.67
N ILE A 465 10.13 -4.65 -26.42
CA ILE A 465 10.13 -3.20 -26.67
C ILE A 465 8.94 -2.71 -27.52
N HIS A 466 8.36 -3.59 -28.34
CA HIS A 466 7.24 -3.27 -29.22
C HIS A 466 5.89 -3.48 -28.55
N GLN A 467 5.87 -4.15 -27.39
CA GLN A 467 4.68 -4.32 -26.61
C GLN A 467 4.40 -3.06 -25.81
N SER A 468 3.35 -2.33 -26.19
CA SER A 468 2.83 -1.24 -25.36
C SER A 468 2.32 -1.79 -24.04
N LEU A 469 2.54 -1.04 -22.96
CA LEU A 469 1.94 -1.35 -21.67
C LEU A 469 0.40 -1.26 -21.78
N PRO A 470 -0.36 -2.13 -21.11
CA PRO A 470 -1.82 -2.02 -21.07
C PRO A 470 -2.23 -0.66 -20.49
N GLU A 471 -3.43 -0.16 -20.81
CA GLU A 471 -3.92 1.15 -20.32
C GLU A 471 -3.89 1.26 -18.79
N GLN A 472 -4.11 0.14 -18.09
CA GLN A 472 -4.01 0.02 -16.64
C GLN A 472 -3.01 -1.09 -16.29
N PRO A 473 -1.70 -0.78 -16.22
CA PRO A 473 -0.68 -1.76 -15.89
C PRO A 473 -0.77 -2.15 -14.42
N THR A 474 -0.68 -3.44 -14.14
CA THR A 474 -0.79 -3.96 -12.78
C THR A 474 0.56 -3.88 -12.06
N LEU A 475 0.49 -3.78 -10.73
CA LEU A 475 1.63 -3.87 -9.84
C LEU A 475 1.33 -4.93 -8.77
N PRO A 476 2.08 -6.03 -8.71
CA PRO A 476 3.08 -6.46 -9.69
C PRO A 476 2.48 -6.84 -11.06
N ASP A 477 3.33 -6.94 -12.09
CA ASP A 477 2.90 -7.40 -13.41
C ASP A 477 2.48 -8.88 -13.39
N ARG A 478 1.49 -9.26 -14.20
CA ARG A 478 1.00 -10.65 -14.30
C ARG A 478 2.06 -11.61 -14.83
N ASN A 479 2.93 -11.13 -15.72
CA ASN A 479 4.06 -11.90 -16.25
C ASN A 479 5.30 -11.80 -15.35
N LYS A 480 5.16 -11.21 -14.15
CA LYS A 480 6.23 -10.99 -13.17
C LYS A 480 7.36 -10.06 -13.66
N GLN A 481 7.10 -9.31 -14.73
CA GLN A 481 8.01 -8.28 -15.20
C GLN A 481 8.02 -7.10 -14.21
N ASP A 482 9.17 -6.44 -14.09
CA ASP A 482 9.18 -5.10 -13.50
C ASP A 482 8.39 -4.14 -14.43
N THR A 483 7.23 -3.70 -13.97
CA THR A 483 6.32 -2.79 -14.68
C THR A 483 6.96 -1.44 -14.99
N LEU A 484 7.73 -0.86 -14.05
CA LEU A 484 8.44 0.40 -14.26
C LEU A 484 9.51 0.27 -15.34
N LEU A 485 10.31 -0.79 -15.29
CA LEU A 485 11.33 -1.09 -16.29
C LEU A 485 10.70 -1.36 -17.66
N SER A 486 9.59 -2.10 -17.70
CA SER A 486 8.85 -2.35 -18.95
C SER A 486 8.42 -1.05 -19.62
N GLY A 487 7.96 -0.06 -18.84
CA GLY A 487 7.63 1.27 -19.36
C GLY A 487 8.84 2.10 -19.79
N ILE A 488 10.02 1.89 -19.21
CA ILE A 488 11.26 2.50 -19.70
C ILE A 488 11.59 1.97 -21.10
N LEU A 489 11.50 0.66 -21.29
CA LEU A 489 11.91 -0.03 -22.51
C LEU A 489 10.91 0.08 -23.66
N ALA A 490 9.61 0.26 -23.37
CA ALA A 490 8.57 0.30 -24.40
C ALA A 490 8.66 1.55 -25.28
N ILE A 491 8.82 1.40 -26.60
CA ILE A 491 9.08 2.52 -27.53
C ILE A 491 8.04 3.66 -27.40
N ASN A 492 6.77 3.31 -27.21
CA ASN A 492 5.66 4.26 -27.21
C ASN A 492 5.42 5.00 -25.87
N GLU A 493 6.16 4.66 -24.82
CA GLU A 493 5.94 5.18 -23.45
C GLU A 493 6.84 6.39 -23.11
N ASN A 494 6.86 7.40 -23.99
CA ASN A 494 7.70 8.60 -23.81
C ASN A 494 7.40 9.36 -22.51
N GLN A 495 6.12 9.59 -22.20
CA GLN A 495 5.72 10.29 -20.98
C GLN A 495 6.14 9.52 -19.73
N TRP A 496 6.04 8.18 -19.77
CA TRP A 496 6.47 7.31 -18.68
C TRP A 496 7.97 7.47 -18.41
N ARG A 497 8.80 7.38 -19.45
CA ARG A 497 10.25 7.62 -19.36
C ARG A 497 10.54 8.99 -18.78
N GLN A 498 9.88 10.04 -19.27
CA GLN A 498 10.08 11.41 -18.80
C GLN A 498 9.73 11.55 -17.31
N ASN A 499 8.58 11.02 -16.87
CA ASN A 499 8.16 11.07 -15.48
C ASN A 499 9.16 10.35 -14.56
N LEU A 500 9.67 9.18 -14.97
CA LEU A 500 10.71 8.47 -14.23
C LEU A 500 12.05 9.22 -14.21
N SER A 501 12.46 9.82 -15.32
CA SER A 501 13.66 10.66 -15.37
C SER A 501 13.56 11.85 -14.41
N ILE A 502 12.41 12.54 -14.37
CA ILE A 502 12.16 13.65 -13.45
C ILE A 502 12.25 13.19 -11.99
N LEU A 503 11.60 12.09 -11.64
CA LEU A 503 11.59 11.55 -10.28
C LEU A 503 12.99 11.14 -9.80
N LEU A 504 13.76 10.45 -10.65
CA LEU A 504 15.13 10.05 -10.35
C LEU A 504 16.08 11.24 -10.29
N CYS A 505 15.94 12.20 -11.21
CA CYS A 505 16.71 13.44 -11.22
C CYS A 505 16.50 14.22 -9.92
N ALA A 506 15.23 14.46 -9.56
CA ALA A 506 14.86 15.13 -8.32
C ALA A 506 15.38 14.36 -7.08
N ALA A 507 15.27 13.04 -7.06
CA ALA A 507 15.78 12.21 -5.96
C ALA A 507 17.31 12.35 -5.80
N ILE A 508 18.07 12.32 -6.89
CA ILE A 508 19.52 12.46 -6.86
C ILE A 508 19.93 13.85 -6.35
N ILE A 509 19.27 14.91 -6.84
CA ILE A 509 19.53 16.31 -6.42
C ILE A 509 19.22 16.52 -4.94
N GLU A 510 18.13 15.93 -4.44
CA GLU A 510 17.68 16.08 -3.06
C GLU A 510 18.36 15.10 -2.08
N GLY A 511 19.51 14.53 -2.45
CA GLY A 511 20.33 13.69 -1.58
C GLY A 511 19.78 12.28 -1.37
N LYS A 512 18.81 11.83 -2.17
CA LYS A 512 18.35 10.43 -2.27
C LYS A 512 19.06 9.69 -3.40
N SER A 513 20.31 10.05 -3.68
CA SER A 513 21.10 9.46 -4.76
C SER A 513 21.30 7.96 -4.59
N LYS A 514 21.61 7.48 -3.37
CA LYS A 514 21.80 6.05 -3.09
C LYS A 514 20.60 5.18 -3.54
N PRO A 515 19.37 5.35 -3.03
CA PRO A 515 18.24 4.52 -3.46
C PRO A 515 17.90 4.67 -4.96
N ALA A 516 18.05 5.88 -5.54
CA ALA A 516 17.85 6.08 -6.98
C ALA A 516 18.85 5.27 -7.81
N ILE A 517 20.13 5.35 -7.44
CA ILE A 517 21.23 4.62 -8.06
C ILE A 517 21.09 3.11 -7.89
N ASP A 518 20.70 2.65 -6.71
CA ASP A 518 20.55 1.22 -6.42
C ASP A 518 19.39 0.63 -7.24
N LEU A 519 18.31 1.40 -7.45
CA LEU A 519 17.23 1.04 -8.38
C LEU A 519 17.73 0.94 -9.83
N LEU A 520 18.48 1.94 -10.30
CA LEU A 520 19.07 1.92 -11.64
C LEU A 520 20.03 0.74 -11.84
N HIS A 521 20.79 0.38 -10.82
CA HIS A 521 21.68 -0.79 -10.83
C HIS A 521 20.89 -2.10 -10.94
N GLN A 522 19.76 -2.22 -10.23
CA GLN A 522 18.88 -3.39 -10.31
C GLN A 522 18.29 -3.53 -11.70
N TRP A 523 17.79 -2.45 -12.29
CA TRP A 523 17.32 -2.45 -13.68
C TRP A 523 18.43 -2.81 -14.66
N ALA A 524 19.63 -2.25 -14.52
CA ALA A 524 20.77 -2.61 -15.33
C ALA A 524 21.08 -4.12 -15.23
N SER A 525 21.02 -4.68 -14.03
CA SER A 525 21.25 -6.12 -13.81
C SER A 525 20.20 -6.99 -14.50
N ILE A 526 18.93 -6.58 -14.48
CA ILE A 526 17.83 -7.26 -15.19
C ILE A 526 18.04 -7.21 -16.70
N ILE A 527 18.45 -6.07 -17.26
CA ILE A 527 18.69 -5.93 -18.71
C ILE A 527 19.89 -6.77 -19.15
N LEU A 528 20.98 -6.74 -18.37
CA LEU A 528 22.21 -7.46 -18.69
C LEU A 528 22.10 -8.99 -18.52
N SER A 529 21.09 -9.48 -17.79
CA SER A 529 20.80 -10.92 -17.69
C SER A 529 19.92 -11.44 -18.83
N GLN A 530 19.34 -10.56 -19.66
CA GLN A 530 18.56 -10.97 -20.83
C GLN A 530 19.48 -11.61 -21.88
N SER A 531 19.09 -12.81 -22.33
CA SER A 531 19.80 -13.58 -23.35
C SER A 531 18.98 -13.77 -24.64
N ASN A 532 17.94 -12.94 -24.82
CA ASN A 532 17.03 -13.01 -25.95
C ASN A 532 17.57 -12.29 -27.20
N ASP A 533 16.95 -12.57 -28.36
CA ASP A 533 17.28 -11.92 -29.64
C ASP A 533 17.10 -10.40 -29.62
N GLN A 534 16.32 -9.87 -28.66
CA GLN A 534 16.09 -8.43 -28.45
C GLN A 534 17.04 -7.78 -27.44
N SER A 535 18.02 -8.53 -26.90
CA SER A 535 18.91 -8.04 -25.84
C SER A 535 19.68 -6.78 -26.22
N GLU A 536 20.11 -6.65 -27.48
CA GLU A 536 20.80 -5.46 -27.98
C GLU A 536 19.89 -4.22 -28.04
N GLU A 537 18.64 -4.41 -28.44
CA GLU A 537 17.66 -3.32 -28.51
C GLU A 537 17.24 -2.87 -27.10
N LEU A 538 16.99 -3.81 -26.19
CA LEU A 538 16.69 -3.54 -24.78
C LEU A 538 17.85 -2.77 -24.11
N TYR A 539 19.08 -3.22 -24.36
CA TYR A 539 20.30 -2.54 -23.90
C TYR A 539 20.37 -1.11 -24.42
N THR A 540 20.11 -0.90 -25.72
CA THR A 540 20.16 0.42 -26.36
C THR A 540 19.14 1.38 -25.74
N HIS A 541 17.88 0.95 -25.59
CA HIS A 541 16.83 1.78 -24.97
C HIS A 541 17.16 2.15 -23.52
N PHE A 542 17.74 1.21 -22.77
CA PHE A 542 18.16 1.49 -21.39
C PHE A 542 19.34 2.47 -21.33
N VAL A 543 20.32 2.35 -22.24
CA VAL A 543 21.43 3.32 -22.36
C VAL A 543 20.88 4.71 -22.69
N GLU A 544 19.98 4.83 -23.67
CA GLU A 544 19.36 6.11 -24.03
C GLU A 544 18.63 6.74 -22.85
N PHE A 545 17.88 5.95 -22.07
CA PHE A 545 17.24 6.42 -20.84
C PHE A 545 18.25 6.96 -19.82
N MET A 546 19.35 6.24 -19.57
CA MET A 546 20.39 6.66 -18.63
C MET A 546 21.11 7.93 -19.10
N VAL A 547 21.42 8.03 -20.39
CA VAL A 547 22.01 9.24 -21.00
C VAL A 547 21.07 10.43 -20.87
N ASN A 548 19.77 10.25 -21.12
CA ASN A 548 18.77 11.31 -20.98
C ASN A 548 18.61 11.78 -19.52
N LEU A 549 18.69 10.86 -18.54
CA LEU A 549 18.72 11.22 -17.13
C LEU A 549 19.95 12.08 -16.79
N GLY A 550 21.12 11.73 -17.32
CA GLY A 550 22.35 12.52 -17.18
C GLY A 550 22.23 13.93 -17.75
N LYS A 551 21.72 14.04 -18.99
CA LYS A 551 21.44 15.33 -19.64
C LYS A 551 20.45 16.17 -18.85
N MET A 552 19.42 15.56 -18.27
CA MET A 552 18.45 16.28 -17.43
C MET A 552 19.09 16.86 -16.16
N LEU A 553 19.96 16.10 -15.48
CA LEU A 553 20.74 16.60 -14.33
C LEU A 553 21.60 17.81 -14.73
N GLN A 554 22.27 17.72 -15.88
CA GLN A 554 23.10 18.80 -16.42
C GLN A 554 22.26 20.04 -16.77
N CYS A 555 21.10 19.89 -17.42
CA CYS A 555 20.19 20.99 -17.73
C CYS A 555 19.73 21.70 -16.45
N TRP A 556 19.26 20.95 -15.44
CA TRP A 556 18.80 21.55 -14.18
C TRP A 556 19.92 22.24 -13.41
N GLN A 557 21.16 21.77 -13.53
CA GLN A 557 22.33 22.47 -12.99
C GLN A 557 22.56 23.83 -13.67
N HIS A 558 22.40 23.91 -14.99
CA HIS A 558 22.60 25.14 -15.75
C HIS A 558 21.48 26.17 -15.51
N ASP A 559 20.24 25.70 -15.37
CA ASP A 559 19.06 26.56 -15.18
C ASP A 559 19.02 27.22 -13.79
N GLN A 560 19.79 26.73 -12.81
CA GLN A 560 19.83 27.23 -11.42
C GLN A 560 21.26 27.60 -10.97
N PRO A 561 21.91 28.62 -11.58
CA PRO A 561 23.31 28.96 -11.31
C PRO A 561 23.54 29.39 -9.84
N ASP A 562 22.54 30.02 -9.21
CA ASP A 562 22.60 30.45 -7.80
C ASP A 562 22.58 29.27 -6.81
N LYS A 563 22.14 28.08 -7.24
CA LYS A 563 22.13 26.85 -6.45
C LYS A 563 23.18 25.83 -6.93
N SER A 564 24.06 26.24 -7.85
CA SER A 564 25.01 25.40 -8.59
C SER A 564 25.77 24.39 -7.74
N GLY A 565 26.12 24.71 -6.50
CA GLY A 565 26.82 23.79 -5.60
C GLY A 565 26.08 22.47 -5.33
N HIS A 566 24.76 22.49 -5.12
CA HIS A 566 23.99 21.28 -4.82
C HIS A 566 23.78 20.43 -6.09
N TYR A 567 23.49 21.09 -7.22
CA TYR A 567 23.27 20.44 -8.50
C TYR A 567 24.57 19.86 -9.09
N ALA A 568 25.70 20.55 -8.94
CA ALA A 568 27.00 20.04 -9.35
C ALA A 568 27.38 18.78 -8.56
N LEU A 569 27.09 18.74 -7.25
CA LEU A 569 27.30 17.54 -6.43
C LEU A 569 26.39 16.38 -6.88
N ALA A 570 25.18 16.66 -7.32
CA ALA A 570 24.23 15.66 -7.82
C ALA A 570 24.73 15.02 -9.13
N LEU A 571 25.17 15.85 -10.09
CA LEU A 571 25.78 15.40 -11.33
C LEU A 571 27.04 14.57 -11.06
N GLN A 572 27.93 15.10 -10.23
CA GLN A 572 29.16 14.43 -9.83
C GLN A 572 28.88 13.09 -9.12
N ALA A 573 27.85 13.01 -8.27
CA ALA A 573 27.46 11.77 -7.62
C ALA A 573 27.00 10.71 -8.64
N TYR A 574 26.27 11.11 -9.67
CA TYR A 574 25.86 10.23 -10.77
C TYR A 574 27.07 9.75 -11.58
N GLU A 575 27.96 10.65 -12.00
CA GLU A 575 29.20 10.32 -12.72
C GLU A 575 30.15 9.42 -11.93
N ASN A 576 30.37 9.74 -10.65
CA ASN A 576 31.21 8.94 -9.76
C ASN A 576 30.66 7.51 -9.64
N ARG A 577 29.34 7.35 -9.64
CA ARG A 577 28.73 6.03 -9.57
C ARG A 577 28.85 5.25 -10.89
N LEU A 578 28.64 5.89 -12.04
CA LEU A 578 28.93 5.25 -13.32
C LEU A 578 30.41 4.83 -13.42
N THR A 579 31.30 5.64 -12.87
CA THR A 579 32.74 5.31 -12.76
C THR A 579 32.98 4.11 -11.83
N SER A 580 32.24 3.98 -10.73
CA SER A 580 32.26 2.78 -9.87
C SER A 580 31.85 1.53 -10.66
N TRP A 581 30.75 1.60 -11.42
CA TRP A 581 30.31 0.48 -12.26
C TRP A 581 31.34 0.09 -13.32
N LEU A 582 32.04 1.08 -13.90
CA LEU A 582 33.17 0.83 -14.81
C LEU A 582 34.30 0.02 -14.14
N GLN A 583 34.60 0.32 -12.87
CA GLN A 583 35.62 -0.38 -12.08
C GLN A 583 35.16 -1.78 -11.64
N GLU A 584 33.88 -1.94 -11.29
CA GLU A 584 33.25 -3.23 -10.96
C GLU A 584 33.34 -4.22 -12.15
N GLY A 585 33.31 -3.69 -13.38
CA GLY A 585 33.55 -4.45 -14.61
C GLY A 585 34.96 -5.03 -14.78
N GLY A 586 35.92 -4.66 -13.92
CA GLY A 586 37.23 -5.32 -13.83
C GLY A 586 37.17 -6.72 -13.18
N GLY A 587 36.07 -7.05 -12.50
CA GLY A 587 35.81 -8.33 -11.83
C GLY A 587 34.87 -9.27 -12.59
N GLN A 588 33.96 -9.95 -11.88
CA GLN A 588 33.02 -10.95 -12.42
C GLN A 588 31.88 -10.36 -13.28
N SER A 589 31.64 -9.04 -13.24
CA SER A 589 30.53 -8.38 -13.96
C SER A 589 31.02 -7.52 -15.14
N LYS A 590 31.69 -8.13 -16.12
CA LYS A 590 32.21 -7.40 -17.30
C LYS A 590 31.14 -6.61 -18.05
N SER A 591 29.89 -7.05 -18.02
CA SER A 591 28.74 -6.44 -18.70
C SER A 591 28.35 -5.08 -18.12
N ILE A 592 28.36 -4.90 -16.80
CA ILE A 592 27.97 -3.62 -16.18
C ILE A 592 29.01 -2.52 -16.44
N GLY A 593 30.30 -2.88 -16.49
CA GLY A 593 31.35 -1.94 -16.84
C GLY A 593 31.28 -1.49 -18.31
N MET A 594 30.87 -2.37 -19.22
CA MET A 594 30.61 -2.00 -20.63
C MET A 594 29.43 -1.05 -20.75
N LEU A 595 28.34 -1.31 -20.02
CA LEU A 595 27.18 -0.42 -19.94
C LEU A 595 27.58 0.98 -19.47
N ALA A 596 28.28 1.06 -18.34
CA ALA A 596 28.74 2.33 -17.80
C ALA A 596 29.65 3.09 -18.79
N ARG A 597 30.55 2.38 -19.51
CA ARG A 597 31.38 2.97 -20.54
C ARG A 597 30.55 3.58 -21.67
N HIS A 598 29.53 2.87 -22.17
CA HIS A 598 28.68 3.37 -23.25
C HIS A 598 27.89 4.61 -22.81
N ILE A 599 27.35 4.61 -21.59
CA ILE A 599 26.63 5.77 -21.04
C ILE A 599 27.57 6.97 -20.94
N LEU A 600 28.77 6.79 -20.36
CA LEU A 600 29.75 7.87 -20.20
C LEU A 600 30.25 8.43 -21.54
N GLN A 601 30.40 7.58 -22.56
CA GLN A 601 30.82 8.00 -23.90
C GLN A 601 29.75 8.76 -24.68
N GLN A 602 28.47 8.44 -24.48
CA GLN A 602 27.36 9.08 -25.21
C GLN A 602 26.84 10.35 -24.53
N ALA A 603 27.13 10.54 -23.25
CA ALA A 603 26.59 11.64 -22.49
C ALA A 603 27.28 12.98 -22.74
N ASP A 604 28.50 13.01 -23.32
CA ASP A 604 29.26 14.24 -23.69
C ASP A 604 29.04 15.40 -22.69
N TRP A 605 29.34 15.13 -21.41
CA TRP A 605 29.11 16.04 -20.27
C TRP A 605 29.91 17.33 -20.36
#